data_AF-A0A453DSV2-F1
#
_entry.id   AF-A0A453DSV2-F1
#
_cell.length_a   1.000
_cell.length_b   1.000
_cell.length_c   1.000
_cell.angle_alpha   90.00
_cell.angle_beta   90.00
_cell.angle_gamma   90.00
#
_symmetry.space_group_name_H-M   'P 1'
#
loop_
_entity.id
_entity.type
_entity.pdbx_description
1 polymer ?
#
loop_
_entity_poly.entity_id
_entity_poly.type
_entity_poly.pdbx_seq_one_letter_code
_entity_poly.pdbx_strand_id
1 'polypeptide(L)' 'MATPRPWKCCDVTLCTRSIPPTCSCQDVVDNCAPTCEDCNGYVHPPRRVCLDRYTGDPGPRCTGAGTGGN' A
#
# COMPACT_ATOMS: atom_id res chain seq x y z
N MET A 1 3.35 1.53 -20.21
CA MET A 1 3.34 2.59 -19.18
C MET A 1 3.40 1.88 -17.84
N ALA A 2 4.50 1.95 -17.10
CA ALA A 2 4.53 1.44 -15.74
C ALA A 2 3.68 2.39 -14.88
N THR A 3 2.58 1.92 -14.32
CA THR A 3 1.79 2.74 -13.39
C THR A 3 2.67 3.07 -12.19
N PRO A 4 2.79 4.34 -11.79
CA PRO A 4 3.57 4.70 -10.61
C PRO A 4 2.96 4.03 -9.37
N ARG A 5 3.81 3.69 -8.40
CA ARG A 5 3.35 3.01 -7.19
C ARG A 5 2.34 3.89 -6.41
N PRO A 6 1.19 3.35 -5.96
CA PRO A 6 0.17 4.14 -5.29
C PRO A 6 0.53 4.58 -3.86
N TRP A 7 1.60 4.03 -3.30
CA TRP A 7 2.10 4.33 -1.95
C TRP A 7 3.62 4.49 -1.94
N LYS A 8 4.16 5.24 -0.96
CA LYS A 8 5.62 5.39 -0.78
C LYS A 8 6.23 4.20 -0.04
N CYS A 9 5.58 3.76 1.03
CA CYS A 9 5.89 2.57 1.81
C CYS A 9 4.58 1.85 2.14
N CYS A 10 4.63 0.56 2.47
CA CYS A 10 3.45 -0.20 2.88
C CYS A 10 3.82 -1.31 3.88
N ASP A 11 3.18 -1.33 5.04
CA ASP A 11 3.38 -2.33 6.09
C ASP A 11 2.65 -3.64 5.78
N VAL A 12 1.40 -3.52 5.32
CA VAL A 12 0.49 -4.62 5.01
C VAL A 12 0.25 -4.70 3.50
N THR A 13 1.18 -5.36 2.80
CA THR A 13 1.07 -5.62 1.37
C THR A 13 0.35 -6.94 1.10
N LEU A 14 -0.68 -6.92 0.26
CA LEU A 14 -1.36 -8.12 -0.21
C LEU A 14 -1.05 -8.33 -1.69
N CYS A 15 -0.30 -9.39 -2.03
CA CYS A 15 0.10 -9.70 -3.40
C CYS A 15 -0.55 -10.99 -3.89
N THR A 16 -0.92 -11.02 -5.18
CA THR A 16 -1.33 -12.25 -5.87
C THR A 16 -0.13 -13.17 -6.09
N ARG A 17 -0.38 -14.47 -6.22
CA ARG A 17 0.65 -15.49 -6.55
C ARG A 17 0.95 -15.59 -8.06
N SER A 18 0.64 -14.55 -8.85
CA SER A 18 0.95 -14.48 -10.28
C SER A 18 2.39 -14.00 -10.53
N ILE A 19 2.92 -14.22 -11.73
CA ILE A 19 4.21 -13.67 -12.17
C ILE A 19 3.98 -12.80 -13.41
N PRO A 20 4.10 -11.46 -13.34
CA PRO A 20 4.41 -10.67 -12.15
C PRO A 20 3.25 -10.64 -11.11
N PRO A 21 3.56 -10.43 -9.82
CA PRO A 21 2.55 -10.30 -8.79
C PRO A 21 1.84 -8.96 -8.90
N THR A 22 0.54 -8.94 -8.62
CA THR A 22 -0.24 -7.73 -8.43
C THR A 22 -0.45 -7.54 -6.93
N CYS A 23 0.04 -6.43 -6.40
CA CYS A 23 0.02 -6.07 -5.00
C CYS A 23 -0.92 -4.90 -4.73
N SER A 24 -1.57 -4.90 -3.57
CA SER A 24 -2.33 -3.77 -3.02
C SER A 24 -1.85 -3.48 -1.59
N CYS A 25 -1.93 -2.23 -1.16
CA CYS A 25 -1.57 -1.84 0.20
C CYS A 25 -2.81 -1.71 1.09
N GLN A 26 -2.85 -2.50 2.16
CA GLN A 26 -3.95 -2.53 3.12
C GLN A 26 -3.66 -1.66 4.35
N ASP A 27 -2.68 -0.77 4.25
CA ASP A 27 -2.36 0.16 5.32
C ASP A 27 -3.51 1.14 5.52
N VAL A 28 -3.90 1.25 6.78
CA VAL A 28 -4.92 2.20 7.20
C VAL A 28 -4.21 3.49 7.61
N VAL A 29 -4.43 4.54 6.82
CA VAL A 29 -3.77 5.85 6.98
C VAL A 29 -4.82 6.94 7.17
N ASP A 30 -4.40 8.06 7.77
CA ASP A 30 -5.27 9.23 7.89
C ASP A 30 -5.52 9.89 6.51
N ASN A 31 -4.48 9.89 5.66
CA ASN A 31 -4.52 10.42 4.30
C ASN A 31 -3.74 9.51 3.35
N CYS A 32 -4.34 9.16 2.21
CA CYS A 32 -3.64 8.40 1.17
C CYS A 32 -2.56 9.24 0.50
N ALA A 33 -1.58 8.55 -0.11
CA ALA A 33 -0.60 9.19 -0.95
C ALA A 33 -1.27 9.85 -2.17
N PRO A 34 -0.69 10.93 -2.72
CA PRO A 34 -1.22 11.61 -3.91
C PRO A 34 -1.18 10.74 -5.17
N THR A 35 -0.46 9.62 -5.14
CA THR A 35 -0.40 8.64 -6.22
C THR A 35 -1.47 7.55 -6.11
N CYS A 36 -2.28 7.56 -5.04
CA CYS A 36 -3.43 6.69 -4.88
C CYS A 36 -4.66 7.35 -5.52
N GLU A 37 -5.23 6.73 -6.54
CA GLU A 37 -6.43 7.20 -7.23
C GLU A 37 -7.70 6.84 -6.45
N ASP A 38 -7.78 5.63 -5.89
CA ASP A 38 -8.92 5.15 -5.11
C ASP A 38 -8.59 5.08 -3.62
N CYS A 39 -8.74 6.25 -2.97
CA CYS A 39 -8.56 6.40 -1.53
C CYS A 39 -9.92 6.31 -0.81
N ASN A 40 -10.34 5.09 -0.46
CA ASN A 40 -11.62 4.88 0.19
C ASN A 40 -11.45 4.30 1.59
N GLY A 41 -12.20 4.80 2.56
CA GLY A 41 -12.18 4.27 3.92
C GLY A 41 -13.36 4.75 4.74
N TYR A 42 -14.29 3.83 4.96
CA TYR A 42 -15.47 4.04 5.79
C TYR A 42 -15.30 3.28 7.10
N VAL A 43 -14.42 3.78 7.96
CA VAL A 43 -14.42 3.40 9.37
C VAL A 43 -14.29 4.69 10.15
N HIS A 44 -15.21 4.95 11.10
CA HIS A 44 -15.14 6.07 12.02
C HIS A 44 -14.18 5.72 13.17
N PRO A 45 -13.19 6.57 13.55
CA PRO A 45 -12.73 7.85 12.96
C PRO A 45 -12.05 7.67 11.60
N PRO A 46 -12.04 8.69 10.70
CA PRO A 46 -11.82 8.55 9.26
C PRO A 46 -10.47 7.92 8.96
N ARG A 47 -10.50 6.61 8.74
CA ARG A 47 -9.36 5.78 8.44
C ARG A 47 -9.48 5.38 6.97
N ARG A 48 -8.53 5.82 6.15
CA ARG A 48 -8.52 5.63 4.70
C ARG A 48 -7.60 4.47 4.33
N VAL A 49 -7.96 3.72 3.30
CA VAL A 49 -7.09 2.71 2.70
C VAL A 49 -6.96 3.01 1.21
N CYS A 50 -5.79 2.73 0.65
CA CYS A 50 -5.60 2.82 -0.79
C CYS A 50 -6.03 1.51 -1.46
N LEU A 51 -7.03 1.57 -2.34
CA LEU A 51 -7.56 0.38 -3.03
C LEU A 51 -6.84 0.10 -4.35
N ASP A 52 -5.93 0.97 -4.75
CA ASP A 52 -5.16 0.82 -5.97
C ASP A 52 -4.34 -0.47 -5.97
N ARG A 53 -4.21 -1.05 -7.17
CA ARG A 53 -3.39 -2.22 -7.43
C ARG A 53 -2.17 -1.85 -8.23
N TYR A 54 -1.03 -2.35 -7.80
CA TYR A 54 0.26 -2.18 -8.45
C TYR A 54 0.81 -3.53 -8.88
N THR A 55 1.25 -3.65 -10.13
CA THR A 55 1.90 -4.87 -10.62
C THR A 55 3.41 -4.70 -10.54
N GLY A 56 4.06 -5.49 -9.68
CA GLY A 56 5.50 -5.40 -9.43
C GLY A 56 5.86 -5.43 -7.94
N ASP A 57 7.03 -4.90 -7.61
CA ASP A 57 7.53 -4.83 -6.24
C ASP A 57 6.76 -3.77 -5.41
N PRO A 58 6.11 -4.16 -4.30
CA PRO A 58 5.31 -3.26 -3.50
C PRO A 58 6.14 -2.23 -2.71
N GLY A 59 7.47 -2.31 -2.70
CA GLY A 59 8.35 -1.39 -1.99
C GLY A 59 8.58 -1.73 -0.52
N PRO A 60 9.28 -0.83 0.21
CA PRO A 60 9.65 -1.05 1.61
C PRO A 60 8.46 -0.88 2.56
N ARG A 61 8.58 -1.48 3.75
CA ARG A 61 7.66 -1.26 4.88
C ARG A 61 7.86 0.11 5.51
N CYS A 62 6.78 0.71 6.00
CA CYS A 62 6.80 1.98 6.72
C CYS A 62 7.38 1.83 8.14
N THR A 63 6.98 0.81 8.90
CA THR A 63 7.44 0.57 10.28
C THR A 63 8.79 -0.17 10.39
N GLY A 64 9.52 -0.31 9.27
CA GLY A 64 10.70 -1.17 9.17
C GLY A 64 12.05 -0.47 9.03
N ALA A 65 12.13 0.87 9.00
CA ALA A 65 13.42 1.56 8.88
C ALA A 65 14.17 1.70 10.22
N GLY A 66 13.70 1.08 11.33
CA GLY A 66 14.27 1.33 12.66
C GLY A 66 14.31 0.19 13.69
N THR A 67 13.57 -0.92 13.58
CA THR A 67 13.67 -1.98 14.61
C THR A 67 13.22 -3.34 14.06
N GLY A 68 14.18 -4.12 13.60
CA GLY A 68 13.99 -5.53 13.26
C GLY A 68 14.23 -6.45 14.45
N GLY A 69 13.48 -7.55 14.47
CA GLY A 69 13.95 -8.84 14.99
C GLY A 69 13.53 -9.22 16.41
N ASN A 70 12.70 -10.26 16.52
CA ASN A 70 12.84 -11.33 17.51
C ASN A 70 12.67 -12.66 16.79
#